data_AF-A0A1T1GY96-F1
#
_entry.id   AF-A0A1T1GY96-F1
#
_cell.length_a   1.000
_cell.length_b   1.000
_cell.length_c   1.000
_cell.angle_alpha   90.00
_cell.angle_beta   90.00
_cell.angle_gamma   90.00
#
_symmetry.space_group_name_H-M   'P 1'
#
loop_
_entity.id
_entity.type
_entity.pdbx_description
1 polymer ?
#
loop_
_entity_poly.entity_id
_entity_poly.type
_entity_poly.pdbx_seq_one_letter_code
_entity_poly.pdbx_strand_id
1 'polypeptide(L)'
;MNFSGDVEFFVSCLGTKESSSDILKVVILVASEFDSLETNFGGEKLFYWQFFKRGVTFRFNEHQVLDTIFIYVKENEEYYSYPFLEDLIIGINHKSTKQSVANLFGPPEREGDSWLKYRIFDNYLHFEFDDSLELKQVTMGKY
;
A
#
# COMPACT_ATOMS: atom_id res chain seq x y z
N MET A 1 -9.61 -13.86 8.18
CA MET A 1 -8.81 -13.05 7.25
C MET A 1 -7.36 -13.30 7.58
N ASN A 2 -6.54 -13.82 6.66
CA ASN A 2 -5.10 -13.97 6.91
C ASN A 2 -4.42 -12.64 6.56
N PHE A 3 -4.12 -11.85 7.59
CA PHE A 3 -3.52 -10.52 7.51
C PHE A 3 -2.29 -10.52 8.40
N SER A 4 -1.27 -11.26 8.00
CA SER A 4 -0.06 -11.48 8.79
C SER A 4 1.15 -11.16 7.92
N GLY A 5 2.18 -10.55 8.48
CA GLY A 5 3.38 -10.10 7.75
C GLY A 5 3.65 -8.63 8.00
N ASP A 6 4.55 -8.04 7.20
CA ASP A 6 4.96 -6.64 7.39
C ASP A 6 3.82 -5.63 7.22
N VAL A 7 2.74 -6.03 6.55
CA VAL A 7 1.50 -5.24 6.39
C VAL A 7 0.94 -4.72 7.72
N GLU A 8 1.17 -5.44 8.82
CA GLU A 8 0.73 -5.00 10.16
C GLU A 8 1.44 -3.70 10.57
N PHE A 9 2.73 -3.56 10.26
CA PHE A 9 3.50 -2.34 10.55
C PHE A 9 3.03 -1.17 9.68
N PHE A 10 2.85 -1.40 8.37
CA PHE A 10 2.33 -0.38 7.44
C PHE A 10 0.93 0.10 7.85
N VAL A 11 0.02 -0.80 8.21
CA VAL A 11 -1.33 -0.43 8.62
C VAL A 11 -1.33 0.25 10.00
N SER A 12 -0.42 -0.12 10.91
CA SER A 12 -0.33 0.49 12.23
C SER A 12 0.12 1.96 12.23
N CYS A 13 0.90 2.40 11.23
CA CYS A 13 1.38 3.77 11.14
C CYS A 13 0.41 4.72 10.41
N LEU A 14 -0.64 4.20 9.76
CA LEU A 14 -1.71 5.02 9.19
C LEU A 14 -2.38 5.86 10.28
N GLY A 15 -2.55 7.15 10.02
CA GLY A 15 -3.11 8.12 10.97
C GLY A 15 -2.07 8.74 11.91
N THR A 16 -0.79 8.39 11.78
CA THR A 16 0.29 9.03 12.53
C THR A 16 0.89 10.20 11.76
N LYS A 17 1.50 11.15 12.48
CA LYS A 17 2.22 12.28 11.88
C LYS A 17 3.53 11.81 11.25
N GLU A 18 3.97 12.50 10.21
CA GLU A 18 5.27 12.34 9.53
C GLU A 18 6.45 12.23 10.51
N SER A 19 6.43 13.00 11.59
CA SER A 19 7.46 13.00 12.64
C SER A 19 7.39 11.84 13.64
N SER A 20 6.42 10.93 13.51
CA SER A 20 6.25 9.80 14.42
C SER A 20 7.37 8.77 14.25
N SER A 21 7.84 8.20 15.37
CA SER A 21 8.77 7.06 15.33
C SER A 21 8.17 5.82 14.66
N ASP A 22 6.83 5.72 14.57
CA ASP A 22 6.18 4.61 13.87
C ASP A 22 6.36 4.71 12.36
N ILE A 23 6.43 5.91 11.80
CA ILE A 23 6.79 6.13 10.40
C ILE A 23 8.21 5.63 10.14
N LEU A 24 9.17 5.96 11.03
CA LEU A 24 10.56 5.52 10.91
C LEU A 24 10.70 3.99 10.89
N LYS A 25 9.92 3.27 11.70
CA LYS A 25 9.93 1.79 11.70
C LYS A 25 9.59 1.22 10.33
N VAL A 26 8.60 1.79 9.66
CA VAL A 26 8.17 1.32 8.33
C VAL A 26 9.16 1.75 7.25
N VAL A 27 9.75 2.94 7.34
CA VAL A 27 10.83 3.37 6.43
C VAL A 27 12.03 2.41 6.49
N ILE A 28 12.36 1.90 7.68
CA ILE A 28 13.41 0.88 7.85
C ILE A 28 13.07 -0.42 7.10
N LEU A 29 11.80 -0.85 7.08
CA LEU A 29 11.36 -2.02 6.32
C LEU A 29 11.48 -1.81 4.81
N VAL A 30 11.18 -0.59 4.32
CA VAL A 30 11.34 -0.27 2.90
C VAL A 30 12.83 -0.29 2.51
N ALA A 31 13.73 0.11 3.41
CA ALA A 31 15.18 0.04 3.25
C ALA A 31 15.67 0.65 1.92
N SER A 32 15.22 1.88 1.63
CA SER A 32 15.58 2.64 0.44
C SER A 32 15.55 4.15 0.72
N GLU A 33 16.32 4.89 -0.07
CA GLU A 33 16.14 6.33 -0.22
C GLU A 33 14.77 6.64 -0.85
N PHE A 34 14.29 7.87 -0.65
CA PHE A 34 13.06 8.39 -1.21
C PHE A 34 13.23 9.83 -1.67
N ASP A 35 12.39 10.21 -2.63
CA ASP A 35 12.19 11.61 -3.01
C ASP A 35 10.92 12.15 -2.38
N SER A 36 10.89 13.45 -2.11
CA SER A 36 9.70 14.13 -1.61
C SER A 36 9.03 14.96 -2.70
N LEU A 37 7.71 14.83 -2.84
CA LEU A 37 6.91 15.63 -3.76
C LEU A 37 5.75 16.29 -3.00
N GLU A 38 5.50 17.56 -3.31
CA GLU A 38 4.34 18.31 -2.82
C GLU A 38 3.42 18.61 -3.99
N THR A 39 2.12 18.34 -3.85
CA THR A 39 1.12 18.65 -4.88
C THR A 39 -0.08 19.38 -4.28
N ASN A 40 -0.82 20.07 -5.14
CA ASN A 40 -2.13 20.61 -4.81
C ASN A 40 -3.17 19.92 -5.69
N PHE A 41 -3.99 19.06 -5.09
CA PHE A 41 -5.01 18.29 -5.79
C PHE A 41 -6.38 18.62 -5.20
N GLY A 42 -7.30 19.14 -6.01
CA GLY A 42 -8.64 19.50 -5.54
C GLY A 42 -8.67 20.60 -4.46
N GLY A 43 -7.61 21.40 -4.34
CA GLY A 43 -7.46 22.42 -3.30
C GLY A 43 -6.78 21.91 -2.02
N GLU A 44 -6.52 20.61 -1.93
CA GLU A 44 -5.82 19.99 -0.80
C GLU A 44 -4.33 19.88 -1.08
N LYS A 45 -3.54 20.24 -0.08
CA LYS A 45 -2.09 20.11 -0.12
C LYS A 45 -1.70 18.69 0.28
N LEU A 46 -1.06 17.96 -0.62
CA LEU A 46 -0.63 16.57 -0.40
C LEU A 46 0.88 16.48 -0.46
N PHE A 47 1.46 15.65 0.40
CA PHE A 47 2.89 15.39 0.44
C PHE A 47 3.13 13.90 0.18
N TYR A 48 4.18 13.60 -0.56
CA TYR A 48 4.52 12.23 -0.95
C TYR A 48 5.96 11.95 -0.61
N TRP A 49 6.23 10.77 -0.06
CA TRP A 49 7.57 10.18 -0.05
C TRP A 49 7.57 8.99 -1.01
N GLN A 50 8.41 9.07 -2.03
CA GLN A 50 8.42 8.15 -3.17
C GLN A 50 9.69 7.30 -3.13
N PHE A 51 9.55 6.04 -2.77
CA PHE A 51 10.63 5.04 -2.74
C PHE A 51 10.67 4.30 -4.08
N PHE A 52 11.06 4.99 -5.16
CA PHE A 52 10.99 4.48 -6.53
C PHE A 52 11.65 3.10 -6.71
N LYS A 53 12.84 2.91 -6.11
CA LYS A 53 13.61 1.65 -6.16
C LYS A 53 12.97 0.49 -5.41
N ARG A 54 11.95 0.75 -4.59
CA ARG A 54 11.23 -0.25 -3.82
C ARG A 54 9.76 -0.31 -4.16
N GLY A 55 9.24 0.48 -5.09
CA GLY A 55 7.82 0.44 -5.40
C GLY A 55 6.94 0.76 -4.21
N VAL A 56 7.30 1.77 -3.40
CA VAL A 56 6.48 2.21 -2.28
C VAL A 56 6.28 3.72 -2.35
N THR A 57 5.06 4.19 -2.09
CA THR A 57 4.76 5.61 -1.92
C THR A 57 3.96 5.84 -0.66
N PHE A 58 4.41 6.76 0.17
CA PHE A 58 3.65 7.25 1.32
C PHE A 58 2.99 8.56 0.93
N ARG A 59 1.69 8.70 1.23
CA ARG A 59 0.95 9.94 1.05
C ARG A 59 0.53 10.49 2.40
N PHE A 60 0.87 11.75 2.62
CA PHE A 60 0.46 12.52 3.77
C PHE A 60 -0.53 13.59 3.33
N ASN A 61 -1.55 13.79 4.15
CA ASN A 61 -2.52 14.86 3.95
C ASN A 61 -1.92 16.23 4.32
N GLU A 62 -2.73 17.29 4.21
CA GLU A 62 -2.29 18.67 4.49
C GLU A 62 -1.79 18.91 5.92
N HIS A 63 -2.13 18.01 6.86
CA HIS A 63 -1.71 18.06 8.25
C HIS A 63 -0.47 17.17 8.52
N GLN A 64 0.20 16.70 7.47
CA GLN A 64 1.34 15.78 7.55
C GLN A 64 0.99 14.47 8.26
N VAL A 65 -0.25 14.01 8.14
CA VAL A 65 -0.69 12.72 8.67
C VAL A 65 -0.67 11.71 7.53
N LEU A 66 0.01 10.58 7.74
CA LEU A 66 0.06 9.49 6.77
C LEU A 66 -1.33 8.88 6.64
N ASP A 67 -1.94 9.02 5.47
CA ASP A 67 -3.31 8.55 5.24
C ASP A 67 -3.38 7.38 4.27
N THR A 68 -2.38 7.22 3.40
CA THR A 68 -2.33 6.20 2.36
C THR A 68 -0.90 5.75 2.09
N ILE A 69 -0.74 4.45 1.87
CA ILE A 69 0.50 3.82 1.41
C ILE A 69 0.17 3.00 0.16
N PHE A 70 0.96 3.19 -0.89
CA PHE A 70 0.90 2.45 -2.13
C PHE A 70 2.10 1.50 -2.21
N ILE A 71 1.85 0.24 -2.56
CA ILE A 71 2.88 -0.76 -2.85
C ILE A 71 2.66 -1.29 -4.25
N TYR A 72 3.63 -1.03 -5.14
CA TYR A 72 3.62 -1.47 -6.53
C TYR A 72 4.17 -2.89 -6.63
N VAL A 73 3.30 -3.85 -6.91
CA VAL A 73 3.64 -5.28 -7.04
C VAL A 73 4.30 -5.57 -8.38
N LYS A 74 3.89 -4.83 -9.42
CA LYS A 74 4.51 -4.84 -10.74
C LYS A 74 5.24 -3.54 -10.98
N GLU A 75 6.35 -3.62 -11.69
CA GLU A 75 7.06 -2.43 -12.15
C GLU A 75 6.19 -1.62 -13.12
N ASN A 76 6.39 -0.32 -13.12
CA ASN A 76 5.78 0.62 -14.05
C ASN A 76 6.83 1.64 -14.52
N GLU A 77 6.41 2.67 -15.26
CA GLU A 77 7.32 3.67 -15.83
C GLU A 77 8.16 4.42 -14.77
N GLU A 78 7.66 4.54 -13.54
CA GLU A 78 8.29 5.31 -12.45
C GLU A 78 8.88 4.42 -11.35
N TYR A 79 8.26 3.27 -11.06
CA TYR A 79 8.56 2.45 -9.89
C TYR A 79 9.01 1.04 -10.27
N TYR A 80 10.04 0.56 -9.57
CA TYR A 80 10.38 -0.87 -9.54
C TYR A 80 9.33 -1.64 -8.74
N SER A 81 9.24 -2.96 -8.97
CA SER A 81 8.39 -3.83 -8.16
C SER A 81 8.88 -3.92 -6.71
N TYR A 82 7.93 -4.04 -5.77
CA TYR A 82 8.23 -4.25 -4.36
C TYR A 82 8.80 -5.66 -4.15
N PRO A 83 10.07 -5.79 -3.71
CA PRO A 83 10.76 -7.08 -3.76
C PRO A 83 10.45 -8.01 -2.58
N PHE A 84 9.80 -7.52 -1.52
CA PHE A 84 9.52 -8.27 -0.29
C PHE A 84 8.04 -8.64 -0.16
N LEU A 85 7.38 -8.89 -1.29
CA LEU A 85 5.92 -9.08 -1.33
C LEU A 85 5.45 -10.31 -0.52
N GLU A 86 6.27 -11.37 -0.47
CA GLU A 86 5.99 -12.59 0.30
C GLU A 86 6.05 -12.34 1.82
N ASP A 87 6.87 -11.38 2.26
CA ASP A 87 6.97 -10.94 3.65
C ASP A 87 5.89 -9.90 4.01
N LEU A 88 5.42 -9.13 3.03
CA LEU A 88 4.37 -8.12 3.21
C LEU A 88 3.07 -8.74 3.72
N ILE A 89 2.53 -9.72 2.99
CA ILE A 89 1.31 -10.44 3.34
C ILE A 89 1.55 -11.92 3.06
N ILE A 90 1.52 -12.74 4.12
CA ILE A 90 1.70 -14.19 3.99
C ILE A 90 0.65 -14.77 3.02
N GLY A 91 1.13 -15.37 1.93
CA GLY A 91 0.31 -16.00 0.90
C GLY A 91 0.08 -15.14 -0.35
N ILE A 92 0.53 -13.88 -0.35
CA ILE A 92 0.59 -13.02 -1.54
C ILE A 92 1.98 -13.09 -2.16
N ASN A 93 2.06 -13.11 -3.48
CA ASN A 93 3.31 -13.05 -4.25
C ASN A 93 3.07 -12.41 -5.61
N HIS A 94 4.12 -12.29 -6.43
CA HIS A 94 4.03 -11.61 -7.74
C HIS A 94 3.16 -12.33 -8.79
N LYS A 95 2.68 -13.55 -8.50
CA LYS A 95 1.75 -14.32 -9.33
C LYS A 95 0.33 -14.35 -8.74
N SER A 96 0.09 -13.62 -7.65
CA SER A 96 -1.24 -13.55 -7.05
C SER A 96 -2.24 -12.97 -8.04
N THR A 97 -3.32 -13.71 -8.29
CA THR A 97 -4.46 -13.26 -9.10
C THR A 97 -5.60 -12.78 -8.23
N LYS A 98 -6.56 -12.05 -8.81
CA LYS A 98 -7.81 -11.64 -8.12
C LYS A 98 -8.48 -12.80 -7.39
N GLN A 99 -8.61 -13.95 -8.06
CA GLN A 99 -9.21 -15.14 -7.46
C GLN A 99 -8.39 -15.69 -6.29
N SER A 100 -7.06 -15.71 -6.40
CA SER A 100 -6.19 -16.18 -5.30
C SER A 100 -6.27 -15.26 -4.07
N VAL A 101 -6.35 -13.93 -4.28
CA VAL A 101 -6.53 -12.96 -3.20
C VAL A 101 -7.90 -13.15 -2.54
N ALA A 102 -8.97 -13.27 -3.33
CA ALA A 102 -10.30 -13.53 -2.80
C ALA A 102 -10.37 -14.84 -1.97
N ASN A 103 -9.70 -15.90 -2.43
CA ASN A 103 -9.63 -17.17 -1.69
C ASN A 103 -8.86 -17.03 -0.38
N LEU A 104 -7.79 -16.22 -0.34
CA LEU A 104 -6.96 -16.01 0.84
C LEU A 104 -7.66 -15.16 1.92
N PHE A 105 -8.34 -14.10 1.47
CA PHE A 105 -8.93 -13.11 2.38
C PHE A 105 -10.40 -13.39 2.72
N GLY A 106 -11.09 -14.18 1.90
CA GLY A 106 -12.54 -14.36 1.96
C GLY A 106 -13.28 -13.26 1.19
N PRO A 107 -14.59 -13.09 1.45
CA PRO A 107 -15.41 -12.12 0.73
C PRO A 107 -14.94 -10.68 0.99
N PRO A 108 -14.75 -9.85 -0.06
CA PRO A 108 -14.39 -8.44 0.10
C PRO A 108 -15.56 -7.61 0.64
N GLU A 109 -15.28 -6.44 1.22
CA GLU A 109 -16.32 -5.47 1.57
C GLU A 109 -16.92 -4.84 0.31
N ARG A 110 -16.06 -4.54 -0.67
CA ARG A 110 -16.46 -4.04 -2.00
C ARG A 110 -15.54 -4.64 -3.06
N GLU A 111 -16.05 -4.80 -4.25
CA GLU A 111 -15.29 -5.26 -5.40
C GLU A 111 -15.73 -4.55 -6.68
N GLY A 112 -14.83 -4.52 -7.65
CA GLY A 112 -15.12 -4.21 -9.05
C GLY A 112 -14.43 -5.21 -9.96
N ASP A 113 -14.47 -5.00 -11.27
CA ASP A 113 -13.95 -5.98 -12.24
C ASP A 113 -12.46 -6.28 -12.02
N SER A 114 -11.65 -5.24 -11.74
CA SER A 114 -10.20 -5.31 -11.58
C SER A 114 -9.69 -4.90 -10.20
N TRP A 115 -10.55 -4.91 -9.17
CA TRP A 115 -10.12 -4.58 -7.80
C TRP A 115 -10.96 -5.25 -6.70
N LEU A 116 -10.34 -5.41 -5.53
CA LEU A 116 -10.95 -5.92 -4.29
C LEU A 116 -10.63 -4.98 -3.14
N LYS A 117 -11.62 -4.60 -2.33
CA LYS A 117 -11.43 -3.76 -1.13
C LYS A 117 -11.91 -4.49 0.12
N TYR A 118 -11.04 -4.55 1.12
CA TYR A 118 -11.28 -5.18 2.40
C TYR A 118 -11.15 -4.15 3.53
N ARG A 119 -12.05 -4.23 4.50
CA ARG A 119 -11.96 -3.44 5.73
C ARG A 119 -11.12 -4.15 6.77
N ILE A 120 -10.24 -3.40 7.42
CA ILE A 120 -9.40 -3.85 8.53
C ILE A 120 -9.50 -2.80 9.64
N PHE A 121 -10.38 -3.04 10.62
CA PHE A 121 -10.74 -2.07 11.66
C PHE A 121 -11.18 -0.72 11.05
N ASP A 122 -10.41 0.35 11.27
CA ASP A 122 -10.64 1.71 10.75
C ASP A 122 -9.79 2.03 9.50
N ASN A 123 -9.15 1.01 8.93
CA ASN A 123 -8.29 1.09 7.75
C ASN A 123 -8.82 0.15 6.67
N TYR A 124 -8.28 0.24 5.46
CA TYR A 124 -8.59 -0.69 4.37
C TYR A 124 -7.34 -1.25 3.70
N LEU A 125 -7.50 -2.43 3.10
CA LEU A 125 -6.67 -2.91 2.01
C LEU A 125 -7.45 -2.83 0.70
N HIS A 126 -6.80 -2.30 -0.32
CA HIS A 126 -7.34 -2.24 -1.67
C HIS A 126 -6.32 -2.87 -2.62
N PHE A 127 -6.72 -3.97 -3.24
CA PHE A 127 -5.92 -4.71 -4.21
C PHE A 127 -6.40 -4.35 -5.60
N GLU A 128 -5.47 -3.90 -6.44
CA GLU A 128 -5.73 -3.62 -7.84
C GLU A 128 -5.01 -4.64 -8.72
N PHE A 129 -5.71 -5.07 -9.76
CA PHE A 129 -5.23 -6.09 -10.70
C PHE A 129 -5.07 -5.46 -12.09
N ASP A 130 -4.18 -6.03 -12.89
CA ASP A 130 -4.03 -5.67 -14.29
C ASP A 130 -5.06 -6.36 -15.19
N ASP A 131 -4.93 -6.18 -16.50
CA ASP A 131 -5.85 -6.75 -17.50
C ASP A 131 -5.82 -8.28 -17.55
N SER A 132 -4.74 -8.90 -17.03
CA SER A 132 -4.63 -10.36 -16.85
C SER A 132 -5.14 -10.83 -15.48
N LEU A 133 -5.72 -9.93 -14.69
CA LEU A 133 -6.17 -10.14 -13.31
C LEU A 133 -5.05 -10.56 -12.35
N GLU A 134 -3.81 -10.22 -12.68
CA GLU A 134 -2.65 -10.39 -11.80
C GLU A 134 -2.48 -9.14 -10.93
N LEU A 135 -2.09 -9.33 -9.68
CA LEU A 135 -1.93 -8.26 -8.71
C LEU A 135 -0.88 -7.26 -9.21
N LYS A 136 -1.26 -5.98 -9.33
CA LYS A 136 -0.35 -4.91 -9.75
C LYS A 136 -0.05 -3.91 -8.63
N GLN A 137 -0.98 -3.71 -7.70
CA GLN A 137 -0.81 -2.74 -6.62
C GLN A 137 -1.61 -3.15 -5.38
N VAL A 138 -1.02 -2.90 -4.22
CA VAL A 138 -1.69 -2.96 -2.92
C VAL A 138 -1.71 -1.56 -2.33
N THR A 139 -2.88 -1.09 -1.94
CA THR A 139 -3.06 0.21 -1.28
C THR A 139 -3.59 -0.02 0.13
N MET A 140 -2.93 0.58 1.11
CA MET A 140 -3.37 0.63 2.50
C MET A 140 -3.80 2.07 2.81
N GLY A 141 -4.96 2.27 3.41
CA GLY A 141 -5.39 3.63 3.73
C GLY A 141 -6.39 3.73 4.88
N LYS A 142 -6.57 4.95 5.38
CA LYS A 142 -7.63 5.31 6.35
C LYS A 142 -8.99 5.33 5.64
N TYR A 143 -10.04 4.84 6.30
CA TYR A 143 -11.42 5.06 5.86
C TYR A 143 -11.84 6.53 6.01
#